data_AF-A0A383A391-F1
#
_entry.id   AF-A0A383A391-F1
#
_cell.length_a   1.000
_cell.length_b   1.000
_cell.length_c   1.000
_cell.angle_alpha   90.00
_cell.angle_beta   90.00
_cell.angle_gamma   90.00
#
_symmetry.space_group_name_H-M   'P 1'
#
loop_
_entity.id
_entity.type
_entity.pdbx_description
1 polymer ?
#
loop_
_entity_poly.entity_id
_entity_poly.type
_entity_poly.pdbx_seq_one_letter_code
_entity_poly.pdbx_strand_id
1 'polypeptide(L)'
;VVLGAGGSGLRAAVGLSETGLKTACVSKVFPTRSHTSAAQGGISAALGNMGEDDWRWHMYDTVKGADWLGDQDAIEYMCKEAMDSVIELENFGVPFSRT
;
A
#
# COMPACT_ATOMS: atom_id res chain seq x y z
N VAL A 1 12.44 10.96 11.35
CA VAL A 1 13.45 10.48 10.37
C VAL A 1 12.94 9.17 9.80
N VAL A 2 12.93 9.01 8.48
CA VAL A 2 12.51 7.80 7.76
C VAL A 2 13.75 7.17 7.13
N LEU A 3 13.95 5.87 7.38
CA LEU A 3 15.08 5.11 6.83
C LEU A 3 14.57 4.18 5.71
N GLY A 4 15.00 4.47 4.48
CA GLY A 4 14.56 3.80 3.25
C GLY A 4 13.62 4.69 2.42
N ALA A 5 13.83 4.70 1.10
CA ALA A 5 13.03 5.47 0.14
C ALA A 5 12.38 4.58 -0.93
N GLY A 6 11.91 3.40 -0.53
CA GLY A 6 10.97 2.59 -1.31
C GLY A 6 9.53 3.07 -1.10
N GLY A 7 8.54 2.31 -1.58
CA GLY A 7 7.13 2.71 -1.52
C GLY A 7 6.65 3.08 -0.11
N SER A 8 6.91 2.24 0.89
CA SER A 8 6.54 2.49 2.29
C SER A 8 7.22 3.73 2.88
N GLY A 9 8.53 3.85 2.68
CA GLY A 9 9.33 4.96 3.19
C GLY A 9 8.94 6.31 2.58
N LEU A 10 8.69 6.36 1.27
CA LEU A 10 8.21 7.57 0.61
C LEU A 10 6.79 7.94 1.05
N ARG A 11 5.85 6.99 1.14
CA ARG A 11 4.49 7.27 1.62
C ARG A 11 4.49 7.81 3.05
N ALA A 12 5.31 7.23 3.93
CA ALA A 12 5.50 7.71 5.30
C ALA A 12 6.12 9.11 5.34
N ALA A 13 7.16 9.36 4.52
CA ALA A 13 7.81 10.67 4.47
C ALA A 13 6.88 11.78 3.97
N VAL A 14 6.04 11.49 2.97
CA VAL A 14 5.00 12.40 2.47
C VAL A 14 3.97 12.68 3.57
N GLY A 15 3.38 11.65 4.19
CA GLY A 15 2.37 11.84 5.24
C GLY A 15 2.88 12.60 6.47
N LEU A 16 4.13 12.34 6.91
CA LEU A 16 4.75 13.12 7.98
C LEU A 16 4.96 14.58 7.58
N SER A 17 5.30 14.85 6.31
CA SER A 17 5.50 16.22 5.83
C SER A 17 4.18 16.98 5.67
N GLU A 18 3.12 16.32 5.18
CA GLU A 18 1.77 16.88 5.02
C GLU A 18 1.14 17.26 6.37
N THR A 19 1.49 16.53 7.43
CA THR A 19 1.09 16.86 8.81
C THR A 19 1.92 17.98 9.44
N GLY A 20 2.83 18.60 8.69
CA GLY A 20 3.64 19.75 9.11
C GLY A 20 4.92 19.38 9.86
N LEU A 21 5.29 18.10 9.94
CA LEU A 21 6.50 17.67 10.64
C LEU A 21 7.74 17.82 9.76
N LYS A 22 8.82 18.35 10.33
CA LYS A 22 10.13 18.41 9.66
C LYS A 22 10.68 16.99 9.48
N THR A 23 10.60 16.49 8.25
CA THR A 23 10.88 15.09 7.94
C THR A 23 12.16 14.94 7.12
N ALA A 24 13.05 14.05 7.58
CA ALA A 24 14.23 13.63 6.83
C ALA A 24 14.02 12.20 6.33
N CYS A 25 14.15 11.97 5.02
CA CYS A 25 14.12 10.65 4.38
C CYS A 25 15.55 10.29 3.94
N VAL A 26 16.10 9.21 4.50
CA VAL A 26 17.48 8.79 4.26
C VAL A 26 17.47 7.44 3.57
N SER A 27 18.16 7.33 2.43
CA SER A 27 18.23 6.09 1.65
C SER A 27 19.64 5.81 1.17
N LYS A 28 20.03 4.54 1.17
CA LYS A 28 21.32 4.06 0.65
C LYS A 28 21.42 4.08 -0.88
N VAL A 29 20.29 4.19 -1.57
CA VAL A 29 20.18 4.30 -3.03
C VAL A 29 19.25 5.44 -3.39
N PHE A 30 19.38 5.95 -4.61
CA PHE A 30 18.42 6.91 -5.16
C PHE A 30 16.99 6.32 -5.11
N PRO A 31 15.95 7.07 -4.70
CA PRO A 31 14.63 6.51 -4.36
C PRO A 31 14.02 5.57 -5.40
N THR A 32 14.05 5.93 -6.69
CA THR A 32 13.45 5.12 -7.77
C THR A 32 14.26 3.86 -8.12
N ARG A 33 15.43 3.66 -7.50
CA ARG A 33 16.22 2.42 -7.57
C ARG A 33 15.95 1.46 -6.41
N SER A 34 15.00 1.78 -5.54
CA SER A 34 14.51 0.86 -4.50
C SER A 34 13.76 -0.31 -5.14
N HIS A 35 13.78 -1.49 -4.50
CA HIS A 35 13.19 -2.72 -5.08
C HIS A 35 11.68 -2.64 -5.35
N THR A 36 10.96 -1.68 -4.77
CA THR A 36 9.56 -1.37 -5.13
C THR A 36 9.40 -1.13 -6.65
N SER A 37 10.40 -0.57 -7.34
CA SER A 37 10.32 -0.32 -8.78
C SER A 37 10.34 -1.59 -9.64
N ALA A 38 10.72 -2.73 -9.07
CA ALA A 38 10.71 -4.02 -9.75
C ALA A 38 9.41 -4.82 -9.54
N ALA A 39 8.43 -4.30 -8.78
CA ALA A 39 7.12 -4.93 -8.63
C ALA A 39 6.37 -4.95 -9.98
N GLN A 40 5.69 -6.05 -10.29
CA GLN A 40 5.03 -6.25 -11.60
C GLN A 40 3.52 -6.51 -11.50
N GLY A 41 3.09 -7.42 -10.61
CA GLY A 41 1.73 -7.96 -10.63
C GLY A 41 0.63 -6.91 -10.36
N GLY A 42 0.78 -6.10 -9.33
CA GLY A 42 -0.21 -5.09 -8.95
C GLY A 42 -0.30 -4.87 -7.45
N ILE A 43 -1.40 -4.28 -7.01
CA ILE A 43 -1.77 -4.07 -5.61
C ILE A 43 -3.20 -4.58 -5.41
N SER A 44 -3.42 -5.40 -4.38
CA SER A 44 -4.74 -5.99 -4.10
C SER A 44 -5.60 -5.04 -3.28
N ALA A 45 -6.78 -4.72 -3.78
CA ALA A 45 -7.82 -3.97 -3.06
C ALA A 45 -9.20 -4.40 -3.58
N ALA A 46 -10.17 -4.53 -2.67
CA ALA A 46 -11.52 -4.99 -2.97
C ALA A 46 -12.38 -3.89 -3.60
N LEU A 47 -11.94 -3.30 -4.71
CA LEU A 47 -12.57 -2.13 -5.35
C LEU A 47 -13.91 -2.44 -6.03
N GLY A 48 -14.20 -3.71 -6.30
CA GLY A 48 -15.43 -4.11 -6.99
C GLY A 48 -15.51 -3.68 -8.47
N ASN A 49 -14.40 -3.33 -9.11
CA ASN A 49 -14.40 -2.82 -10.49
C ASN A 49 -14.74 -3.89 -11.55
N MET A 50 -14.48 -5.17 -11.25
CA MET A 50 -14.67 -6.30 -12.18
C MET A 50 -15.84 -7.23 -11.78
N GLY A 51 -16.54 -6.90 -10.70
CA GLY A 51 -17.57 -7.74 -10.08
C GLY A 51 -17.81 -7.28 -8.64
N GLU A 52 -18.87 -7.78 -8.01
CA GLU A 52 -19.10 -7.54 -6.58
C GLU A 52 -17.91 -8.05 -5.76
N ASP A 53 -17.48 -7.24 -4.79
CA ASP A 53 -16.34 -7.55 -3.93
C ASP A 53 -16.56 -7.00 -2.52
N ASP A 54 -15.86 -7.57 -1.54
CA ASP A 54 -15.94 -7.20 -0.14
C ASP A 54 -14.56 -7.34 0.52
N TRP A 55 -14.14 -6.30 1.24
CA TRP A 55 -12.86 -6.32 1.95
C TRP A 55 -12.74 -7.47 2.96
N ARG A 56 -13.87 -7.99 3.46
CA ARG A 56 -13.92 -9.17 4.35
C ARG A 56 -13.55 -10.46 3.62
N TRP A 57 -13.82 -10.56 2.32
CA TRP A 57 -13.38 -11.69 1.50
C TRP A 57 -11.86 -11.64 1.30
N HIS A 58 -11.32 -10.45 1.01
CA HIS A 58 -9.88 -10.21 0.97
C HIS A 58 -9.19 -10.52 2.32
N MET A 59 -9.81 -10.15 3.45
CA MET A 59 -9.33 -10.51 4.79
C MET A 59 -9.31 -12.03 4.98
N TYR A 60 -10.40 -12.73 4.64
CA TYR A 60 -10.47 -14.19 4.75
C TYR A 60 -9.36 -14.88 3.95
N ASP A 61 -9.15 -14.47 2.69
CA ASP A 61 -8.10 -15.02 1.85
C ASP A 61 -6.70 -14.73 2.40
N THR A 62 -6.50 -13.56 3.01
CA THR A 62 -5.23 -13.18 3.63
C THR A 62 -4.95 -14.00 4.91
N VAL A 63 -5.94 -14.17 5.79
CA VAL A 63 -5.79 -14.99 7.01
C VAL A 63 -5.52 -16.45 6.65
N LYS A 64 -6.26 -16.99 5.70
CA LYS A 64 -6.05 -18.36 5.20
C LYS A 64 -4.69 -18.51 4.52
N GLY A 65 -4.30 -17.54 3.69
CA GLY A 65 -3.02 -17.54 2.98
C GLY A 65 -1.81 -17.42 3.91
N ALA A 66 -1.99 -16.76 5.05
CA ALA A 66 -0.99 -16.67 6.11
C ALA A 66 -0.91 -17.95 6.97
N ASP A 67 -1.64 -19.01 6.63
CA ASP A 67 -1.71 -20.26 7.40
C ASP A 67 -2.08 -20.01 8.87
N TRP A 68 -3.03 -19.10 9.11
CA TRP A 68 -3.51 -18.66 10.43
C TRP A 68 -2.43 -18.09 11.36
N LEU A 69 -1.22 -17.84 10.87
CA LEU A 69 -0.12 -17.25 11.63
C LEU A 69 -0.11 -15.72 11.59
N GLY A 70 -0.90 -15.12 10.70
CA GLY A 70 -1.02 -13.67 10.58
C GLY A 70 -1.88 -13.05 11.67
N ASP A 71 -1.43 -11.92 12.21
CA ASP A 71 -2.17 -11.13 13.19
C ASP A 71 -3.44 -10.55 12.54
N GLN A 72 -4.60 -11.03 12.97
CA GLN A 72 -5.87 -10.76 12.26
C GLN A 72 -6.33 -9.31 12.38
N ASP A 73 -5.95 -8.60 13.44
CA ASP A 73 -6.23 -7.17 13.61
C ASP A 73 -5.44 -6.32 12.61
N ALA A 74 -4.17 -6.65 12.37
CA ALA A 74 -3.35 -6.02 11.35
C ALA A 74 -3.86 -6.32 9.94
N ILE A 75 -4.28 -7.57 9.68
CA ILE A 75 -4.87 -7.97 8.39
C ILE A 75 -6.20 -7.25 8.16
N GLU A 76 -7.08 -7.18 9.17
CA GLU A 76 -8.35 -6.45 9.09
C GLU A 76 -8.10 -4.99 8.69
N TYR A 77 -7.19 -4.30 9.38
CA TYR A 77 -6.82 -2.92 9.06
C TYR A 77 -6.32 -2.79 7.62
N MET A 78 -5.39 -3.65 7.21
CA MET A 78 -4.83 -3.64 5.85
C MET A 78 -5.91 -3.82 4.78
N CYS A 79 -6.78 -4.82 4.92
CA CYS A 79 -7.79 -5.13 3.91
C CYS A 79 -8.88 -4.06 3.85
N LYS A 80 -9.27 -3.49 5.00
CA LYS A 80 -10.29 -2.44 5.09
C LYS A 80 -9.81 -1.11 4.49
N GLU A 81 -8.57 -0.71 4.76
CA GLU A 81 -7.98 0.54 4.26
C GLU A 81 -7.44 0.45 2.82
N ALA A 82 -7.37 -0.76 2.25
CA ALA A 82 -6.79 -0.98 0.92
C ALA A 82 -7.50 -0.20 -0.20
N MET A 83 -8.83 -0.10 -0.16
CA MET A 83 -9.60 0.61 -1.18
C MET A 83 -9.25 2.09 -1.23
N ASP A 84 -9.36 2.78 -0.09
CA ASP A 84 -9.06 4.21 0.02
C ASP A 84 -7.59 4.50 -0.31
N SER A 85 -6.67 3.62 0.13
CA SER A 85 -5.23 3.73 -0.18
C SER A 85 -4.93 3.61 -1.68
N VAL A 86 -5.62 2.73 -2.41
CA VAL A 86 -5.43 2.60 -3.87
C VAL A 86 -6.04 3.78 -4.62
N ILE A 87 -7.19 4.28 -4.17
CA ILE A 87 -7.81 5.48 -4.75
C ILE A 87 -6.93 6.72 -4.50
N GLU A 88 -6.29 6.84 -3.34
CA GLU A 88 -5.31 7.90 -3.08
C GLU A 88 -4.16 7.90 -4.11
N LEU A 89 -3.62 6.71 -4.40
CA LEU A 89 -2.57 6.57 -5.42
C LEU A 89 -3.05 6.94 -6.82
N GLU A 90 -4.29 6.61 -7.17
CA GLU A 90 -4.90 7.03 -8.44
C GLU A 90 -5.01 8.56 -8.53
N ASN A 91 -5.44 9.22 -7.45
CA ASN A 91 -5.50 10.68 -7.35
C ASN A 91 -4.11 11.35 -7.39
N PHE A 92 -3.05 10.67 -6.94
CA PHE A 92 -1.66 11.12 -7.14
C PHE A 92 -1.15 10.92 -8.58
N GLY A 93 -1.95 10.33 -9.46
CA GLY A 93 -1.65 10.16 -10.89
C GLY A 93 -0.96 8.84 -11.23
N VAL A 94 -1.07 7.81 -10.38
CA VAL A 94 -0.60 6.47 -10.75
C VAL A 94 -1.37 5.98 -11.98
N PRO A 95 -0.68 5.58 -13.07
CA PRO A 95 -1.32 5.22 -14.33
C PRO A 95 -1.87 3.78 -14.29
N PHE A 96 -2.92 3.55 -13.49
CA PHE A 96 -3.64 2.27 -13.49
C PHE A 96 -4.30 2.00 -14.85
N SER A 97 -4.29 0.72 -15.26
CA SER A 97 -5.05 0.25 -16.42
C SER A 97 -6.56 0.42 -16.20
N ARG A 98 -7.32 0.56 -17.30
CA ARG A 98 -8.77 0.89 -17.28
C ARG A 98 -9.64 -0.18 -17.98
N THR A 99 -9.14 -1.42 -18.03
CA THR A 99 -9.80 -2.57 -18.66
C THR A 99 -11.07 -2.96 -17.95
#